data_AF-C7E6V5-F1
#
_entry.id   AF-C7E6V5-F1
#
_cell.length_a   1.000
_cell.length_b   1.000
_cell.length_c   1.000
_cell.angle_alpha   90.00
_cell.angle_beta   90.00
_cell.angle_gamma   90.00
#
_symmetry.space_group_name_H-M   'P 1'
#
loop_
_entity.id
_entity.type
_entity.pdbx_description
1 polymer ?
#
loop_
_entity_poly.entity_id
_entity_poly.type
_entity_poly.pdbx_seq_one_letter_code
_entity_poly.pdbx_strand_id
1 'polypeptide(L)' 'MSRTLFVCCFTLVVALIFLDAAMATYKKPPFNGSIFGKRAGPSSDYETAGKALSTMCEIAAEACSAWFPVQDNN' A
#
# COMPACT_ATOMS: atom_id res chain seq x y z
N MET A 1 -24.09 -32.67 13.69
CA MET A 1 -22.87 -33.09 12.96
C MET A 1 -22.99 -32.85 11.44
N SER A 2 -23.99 -33.42 10.75
CA SER A 2 -24.19 -33.21 9.29
C SER A 2 -24.40 -31.73 8.89
N ARG A 3 -25.20 -30.96 9.64
CA ARG A 3 -25.42 -29.53 9.34
C ARG A 3 -24.16 -28.68 9.47
N THR A 4 -23.35 -28.93 10.49
CA THR A 4 -22.07 -28.23 10.71
C THR A 4 -21.06 -28.59 9.62
N LEU A 5 -21.01 -29.87 9.22
CA LEU A 5 -20.17 -30.34 8.12
C LEU A 5 -20.56 -29.65 6.81
N PHE A 6 -21.86 -29.56 6.52
CA PHE A 6 -22.37 -28.90 5.33
C PHE A 6 -22.01 -27.41 5.28
N VAL A 7 -22.18 -26.70 6.40
CA VAL A 7 -21.81 -25.28 6.51
C VAL A 7 -20.31 -25.10 6.31
N CYS A 8 -19.46 -25.93 6.94
CA CYS A 8 -18.01 -25.89 6.73
C CYS A 8 -17.64 -26.12 5.26
N CYS A 9 -18.15 -27.17 4.63
CA CYS A 9 -17.88 -27.45 3.21
C CYS A 9 -18.33 -26.31 2.31
N PHE A 10 -19.52 -25.74 2.55
CA PHE A 10 -20.03 -24.61 1.78
C PHE A 10 -19.12 -23.38 1.91
N THR A 11 -18.71 -23.03 3.13
CA THR A 11 -17.82 -21.88 3.36
C THR A 11 -16.44 -22.06 2.69
N LEU A 12 -15.91 -23.29 2.68
CA LEU A 12 -14.64 -23.59 2.00
C LEU A 12 -14.74 -23.44 0.48
N VAL A 13 -15.83 -23.94 -0.12
CA VAL A 13 -16.06 -23.79 -1.57
C VAL A 13 -16.17 -22.32 -1.95
N VAL A 14 -16.91 -21.53 -1.17
CA VAL A 14 -17.03 -20.07 -1.40
C VAL A 14 -15.66 -19.39 -1.30
N ALA A 15 -14.87 -19.69 -0.27
CA ALA A 15 -13.54 -19.10 -0.09
C ALA A 15 -12.60 -19.41 -1.28
N LEU A 16 -12.61 -20.63 -1.80
CA LEU A 16 -11.78 -21.03 -2.94
C LEU A 16 -12.13 -20.26 -4.23
N ILE A 17 -13.41 -19.99 -4.48
CA ILE A 17 -13.85 -19.19 -5.64
C ILE A 17 -13.32 -17.75 -5.55
N PHE A 18 -13.37 -17.14 -4.36
CA PHE A 18 -12.86 -15.77 -4.16
C PHE A 18 -11.33 -15.68 -4.21
N LEU A 19 -10.62 -16.72 -3.77
CA LEU A 19 -9.17 -16.82 -3.89
C LEU A 19 -8.74 -16.79 -5.37
N ASP A 20 -9.39 -17.58 -6.23
CA ASP A 20 -9.08 -17.60 -7.67
C ASP A 20 -9.27 -16.22 -8.33
N ALA A 21 -10.37 -15.54 -8.01
CA ALA A 21 -10.64 -14.18 -8.48
C ALA A 21 -9.61 -13.15 -8.00
N ALA A 22 -9.12 -13.27 -6.76
CA ALA A 22 -8.07 -12.42 -6.23
C ALA A 22 -6.73 -12.63 -6.94
N MET A 23 -6.42 -13.86 -7.34
CA MET A 23 -5.19 -14.17 -8.08
C MET A 23 -5.27 -13.69 -9.54
N ALA A 24 -6.45 -13.77 -10.17
CA ALA A 24 -6.66 -13.28 -11.54
C ALA A 24 -6.55 -11.75 -11.66
N THR A 25 -6.81 -11.01 -10.56
CA THR A 25 -6.62 -9.55 -10.52
C THR A 25 -5.19 -9.12 -10.15
N TYR A 26 -4.32 -10.06 -9.75
CA TYR A 26 -2.89 -9.84 -9.60
C TYR A 26 -2.20 -9.82 -10.98
N LYS A 27 -2.68 -8.97 -11.89
CA LYS A 27 -1.85 -8.55 -13.02
C LYS A 27 -0.70 -7.80 -12.39
N LYS A 28 0.48 -8.42 -12.37
CA LYS A 28 1.75 -7.74 -12.11
C LYS A 28 1.69 -6.44 -12.93
N PRO A 29 1.65 -5.26 -12.30
CA PRO A 29 1.68 -4.01 -13.06
C PRO A 29 2.89 -4.12 -13.98
N PRO A 30 2.78 -3.73 -15.26
CA PRO A 30 3.84 -3.99 -16.22
C PRO A 30 5.12 -3.27 -15.77
N PHE A 31 6.01 -4.03 -15.13
CA PHE A 31 7.35 -3.59 -14.70
C PHE A 31 8.32 -3.49 -15.88
N ASN A 32 7.83 -3.66 -17.11
CA ASN A 32 8.57 -3.24 -18.29
C ASN A 32 8.50 -1.72 -18.31
N GLY A 33 9.58 -1.05 -17.89
CA GLY A 33 9.66 0.34 -17.41
C GLY A 33 9.26 1.44 -18.39
N SER A 34 8.07 1.37 -18.98
CA SER A 34 7.47 2.36 -19.87
C SER A 34 6.27 3.08 -19.26
N ILE A 35 5.74 2.64 -18.09
CA ILE A 35 4.71 3.40 -17.35
C ILE A 35 5.29 4.72 -16.80
N PHE A 36 6.54 4.70 -16.34
CA PHE A 36 7.30 5.92 -16.16
C PHE A 36 7.97 6.24 -17.49
N GLY A 37 7.17 6.76 -18.43
CA GLY A 37 7.68 7.37 -19.64
C GLY A 37 8.90 8.21 -19.28
N LYS A 38 9.99 8.05 -20.06
CA LYS A 38 11.23 8.80 -19.92
C LYS A 38 10.85 10.23 -19.49
N ARG A 39 11.27 10.65 -18.29
CA ARG A 39 10.99 12.01 -17.79
C ARG A 39 11.74 13.00 -18.67
N ALA A 40 11.17 13.28 -19.83
CA ALA A 40 11.49 14.39 -20.72
C ALA A 40 10.37 15.44 -20.61
N GLY A 41 9.83 15.60 -19.39
CA GLY A 41 8.95 16.70 -18.99
C GLY A 41 9.75 17.69 -18.13
N PRO A 42 9.33 18.97 -18.08
CA PRO A 42 10.13 20.06 -17.52
C PRO A 42 10.49 19.78 -16.05
N SER A 43 11.68 20.25 -15.65
CA SER A 43 12.25 20.13 -14.30
C SER A 43 11.37 20.66 -13.15
N SER A 44 10.22 21.28 -13.45
CA SER A 44 9.26 21.82 -12.49
C SER A 44 8.54 20.76 -11.64
N ASP A 45 8.31 19.56 -12.18
CA ASP A 45 7.57 18.52 -11.46
C ASP A 45 8.42 17.81 -10.39
N TYR A 46 9.75 17.76 -10.60
CA TYR A 46 10.68 17.21 -9.63
C TYR A 46 10.81 18.12 -8.40
N GLU A 47 10.87 19.44 -8.60
CA GLU A 47 10.83 20.44 -7.53
C GLU A 47 9.53 20.35 -6.73
N THR A 48 8.40 20.18 -7.40
CA THR A 48 7.09 20.05 -6.75
C THR A 48 6.99 18.76 -5.94
N ALA A 49 7.47 17.64 -6.50
CA ALA A 49 7.52 16.37 -5.79
C ALA A 49 8.51 16.39 -4.60
N GLY A 50 9.66 17.07 -4.74
CA GLY A 50 10.62 17.26 -3.67
C GLY A 50 10.05 18.09 -2.51
N LYS A 51 9.33 19.16 -2.82
CA LYS A 51 8.59 19.95 -1.83
C LYS A 51 7.52 19.12 -1.13
N ALA A 52 6.72 18.36 -1.88
CA ALA A 52 5.71 17.48 -1.30
C ALA A 52 6.34 16.42 -0.37
N LEU A 53 7.44 15.79 -0.77
CA LEU A 53 8.17 14.83 0.06
C LEU A 53 8.71 15.49 1.35
N SER A 54 9.27 16.69 1.24
CA SER A 54 9.76 17.45 2.40
C SER A 54 8.63 17.75 3.39
N THR A 55 7.47 18.20 2.90
CA THR A 55 6.30 18.45 3.77
C THR A 55 5.82 17.17 4.46
N MET A 56 5.84 16.03 3.77
CA MET A 56 5.45 14.75 4.36
C MET A 56 6.41 14.29 5.45
N CYS A 57 7.71 14.51 5.25
CA CYS A 57 8.74 14.21 6.25
C CYS A 57 8.55 15.03 7.52
N GLU A 58 8.23 16.32 7.37
CA GLU A 58 8.01 17.24 8.48
C GLU A 58 6.75 16.87 9.28
N ILE A 59 5.65 16.54 8.60
CA ILE A 59 4.42 16.03 9.24
C ILE A 59 4.70 14.73 10.03
N ALA A 60 5.46 13.81 9.43
CA ALA A 60 5.82 12.57 10.10
C ALA A 60 6.70 12.82 11.34
N ALA A 61 7.66 13.75 11.25
CA ALA A 61 8.51 14.13 12.37
C ALA A 61 7.71 14.78 13.51
N GLU A 62 6.74 15.65 13.20
CA GLU A 62 5.84 16.27 14.17
C GLU A 62 4.91 15.25 14.85
N ALA A 63 4.34 14.32 14.09
CA ALA A 63 3.51 13.26 14.64
C ALA A 63 4.32 12.33 15.57
N CYS A 64 5.54 11.98 15.16
CA CYS A 64 6.44 11.16 15.97
C CYS A 64 6.88 11.88 17.25
N SER A 65 7.18 13.18 17.20
CA SER A 65 7.58 13.93 18.41
C SER A 65 6.42 14.09 19.40
N ALA A 66 5.18 14.19 18.91
CA ALA A 66 3.99 14.19 19.75
C ALA A 66 3.76 12.84 20.45
N TRP A 67 4.07 11.72 19.78
CA TRP A 67 3.91 10.37 20.34
C TRP A 67 5.09 9.93 21.20
N PHE A 68 6.28 10.43 20.89
CA PHE A 68 7.54 10.10 21.56
C PHE A 68 8.22 11.38 22.01
N PRO A 69 7.71 12.06 23.05
CA PRO A 69 8.35 13.25 23.58
C PRO A 69 9.74 12.86 24.07
N VAL A 70 10.78 13.50 23.53
CA VAL A 70 12.16 13.32 23.97
C VAL A 70 12.22 13.62 25.47
N GLN A 71 12.40 12.59 26.28
CA GLN A 71 12.65 12.76 27.71
C GLN A 71 14.14 13.07 27.85
N ASP A 72 14.48 14.33 28.09
CA ASP A 72 15.82 14.72 28.53
C ASP A 72 16.06 14.09 29.90
N ASN A 73 16.67 12.89 29.91
CA ASN A 73 17.12 12.23 31.12
C ASN A 73 18.48 12.80 31.50
N ASN A 74 18.46 13.85 32.34
CA ASN A 74 19.59 14.20 33.21
C ASN A 74 19.73 13.16 34.34
#